data_AF-A0A6I3FNK4-F1
#
_entry.id   AF-A0A6I3FNK4-F1
#
_cell.length_a   1.000
_cell.length_b   1.000
_cell.length_c   1.000
_cell.angle_alpha   90.00
_cell.angle_beta   90.00
_cell.angle_gamma   90.00
#
_symmetry.space_group_name_H-M   'P 1'
#
loop_
_entity.id
_entity.type
_entity.pdbx_description
1 polymer ?
#
loop_
_entity_poly.entity_id
_entity_poly.type
_entity_poly.pdbx_seq_one_letter_code
_entity_poly.pdbx_strand_id
1 'polypeptide(L)' 'MTSPQPHWSAPFRGRVPVDANVTIPGSKSVTNRALILAAQAKSPSTLRKPLVSRDSELMSAGLVAMGVGIEDKGD' A
#
# COMPACT_ATOMS: atom_id res chain seq x y z
N MET A 1 21.22 -18.29 -6.88
CA MET A 1 21.38 -18.42 -5.42
C MET A 1 21.48 -17.01 -4.86
N THR A 2 20.48 -16.54 -4.11
CA THR A 2 20.49 -15.19 -3.52
C THR A 2 21.45 -15.19 -2.35
N SER A 3 22.43 -14.28 -2.36
CA SER A 3 23.32 -14.06 -1.21
C SER A 3 22.48 -13.72 0.03
N PRO A 4 22.83 -14.22 1.23
CA PRO A 4 22.09 -13.88 2.45
C PRO A 4 22.15 -12.37 2.67
N GLN A 5 20.98 -11.74 2.78
CA GLN A 5 20.90 -10.32 3.14
C GLN A 5 21.28 -10.15 4.62
N PRO A 6 22.07 -9.12 4.96
CA PRO A 6 22.36 -8.82 6.35
C PRO A 6 21.06 -8.52 7.10
N HIS A 7 20.94 -9.03 8.33
CA HIS A 7 19.79 -8.73 9.17
C HIS A 7 19.75 -7.24 9.55
N TRP A 8 18.56 -6.66 9.57
CA TRP A 8 18.35 -5.32 10.10
C TRP A 8 18.40 -5.35 11.63
N SER A 9 19.30 -4.57 12.25
CA SER A 9 19.43 -4.49 13.70
C SER A 9 18.29 -3.69 14.33
N ALA A 10 17.44 -4.35 15.10
CA ALA A 10 16.33 -3.69 15.80
C ALA A 10 16.84 -2.82 16.96
N PRO A 11 16.43 -1.54 17.07
CA PRO A 11 16.85 -0.66 18.15
C PRO A 11 16.27 -1.11 19.50
N PHE A 12 17.11 -1.17 20.53
CA PHE A 12 16.69 -1.45 21.91
C PHE A 12 16.41 -0.14 22.66
N ARG A 13 15.18 0.05 23.14
CA ARG A 13 14.77 1.29 23.84
C ARG A 13 15.51 1.57 25.16
N GLY A 14 16.20 0.58 25.73
CA GLY A 14 16.85 0.72 27.03
C GLY A 14 15.87 0.87 28.19
N ARG A 15 16.22 1.70 29.17
CA ARG A 15 15.42 1.92 30.39
C ARG A 15 14.31 2.96 30.22
N VAL A 16 14.38 3.79 29.17
CA VAL A 16 13.43 4.88 28.94
C VAL A 16 12.18 4.33 28.20
N PRO A 17 10.96 4.73 28.59
CA PRO A 17 9.76 4.41 27.83
C PRO A 17 9.79 5.03 26.42
N VAL A 18 9.16 4.36 25.46
CA VAL A 18 8.86 5.00 24.16
C VAL A 18 7.60 5.83 24.35
N ASP A 19 7.71 7.13 24.11
CA ASP A 19 6.59 8.07 24.09
C ASP A 19 6.55 8.72 22.69
N ALA A 20 5.62 8.26 21.86
CA ALA A 20 5.53 8.68 20.46
C ALA A 20 4.11 8.55 19.92
N ASN A 21 3.73 9.49 19.07
CA ASN A 21 2.55 9.40 18.21
C ASN A 21 3.03 9.23 16.77
N VAL A 22 2.55 8.18 16.09
CA VAL A 22 2.95 7.86 14.71
C VAL A 22 1.71 7.74 13.85
N THR A 23 1.69 8.46 12.74
CA THR A 23 0.69 8.24 11.68
C THR A 23 1.17 7.12 10.78
N ILE A 24 0.40 6.04 10.72
CA ILE A 24 0.68 4.94 9.81
C ILE A 24 0.06 5.19 8.43
N PRO A 25 0.62 4.60 7.36
CA PRO A 25 0.02 4.64 6.03
C PRO A 25 -1.40 4.01 5.99
N GLY A 26 -2.05 4.17 4.84
CA GLY A 26 -3.37 3.59 4.59
C GLY A 26 -3.42 2.06 4.76
N SER A 27 -4.63 1.51 4.93
CA SER A 27 -4.79 0.06 5.06
C SER A 27 -4.65 -0.65 3.71
N LYS A 28 -3.78 -1.66 3.67
CA LYS A 28 -3.57 -2.55 2.52
C LYS A 28 -4.87 -3.23 2.07
N SER A 29 -5.56 -3.88 3.00
CA SER A 29 -6.80 -4.62 2.69
C SER A 29 -7.95 -3.69 2.31
N VAL A 30 -7.99 -2.47 2.82
CA VAL A 30 -8.97 -1.47 2.39
C VAL A 30 -8.64 -0.98 0.98
N THR A 31 -7.37 -0.65 0.72
CA THR A 31 -6.90 -0.19 -0.60
C THR A 31 -7.21 -1.24 -1.68
N ASN A 32 -6.86 -2.50 -1.46
CA ASN A 32 -7.10 -3.57 -2.43
C ASN A 32 -8.60 -3.83 -2.67
N ARG A 33 -9.42 -3.79 -1.61
CA ARG A 33 -10.88 -3.93 -1.78
C ARG A 33 -11.47 -2.74 -2.52
N ALA A 34 -11.02 -1.53 -2.23
CA ALA A 34 -11.47 -0.32 -2.92
C ALA A 34 -11.10 -0.37 -4.42
N LEU A 35 -9.92 -0.86 -4.76
CA LEU A 35 -9.49 -1.07 -6.16
C LEU A 35 -10.43 -2.03 -6.91
N ILE A 36 -10.76 -3.17 -6.30
CA ILE A 36 -11.68 -4.17 -6.89
C ILE A 36 -13.10 -3.60 -7.05
N LEU A 37 -13.59 -2.84 -6.07
CA LEU A 37 -14.90 -2.21 -6.15
C LEU A 37 -14.95 -1.10 -7.22
N ALA A 38 -13.90 -0.29 -7.31
CA ALA A 38 -13.77 0.76 -8.32
C ALA A 38 -13.73 0.17 -9.74
N ALA A 39 -13.00 -0.93 -9.94
CA ALA A 39 -12.93 -1.61 -11.24
C ALA A 39 -14.28 -2.15 -11.73
N GLN A 40 -15.21 -2.46 -10.81
CA GLN A 40 -16.55 -2.96 -11.13
C GLN A 40 -17.61 -1.84 -11.19
N ALA A 41 -17.27 -0.62 -10.80
CA ALA A 41 -18.20 0.48 -10.77
C ALA A 41 -18.59 0.91 -12.20
N LYS A 42 -19.85 1.34 -12.37
CA LYS A 42 -20.36 1.86 -13.66
C LYS A 42 -19.83 3.25 -14.00
N SER A 43 -19.21 3.93 -13.03
CA SER A 43 -18.66 5.28 -13.18
C SER A 43 -17.23 5.33 -12.62
N PRO A 44 -16.41 6.29 -13.07
CA PRO A 44 -15.09 6.52 -12.49
C PRO A 44 -15.15 6.68 -10.96
N SER A 45 -14.13 6.16 -10.28
CA SER A 45 -13.98 6.22 -8.82
C SER A 45 -12.66 6.88 -8.45
N THR A 46 -12.64 7.63 -7.34
CA THR A 46 -11.42 8.24 -6.79
C THR A 46 -11.10 7.63 -5.43
N LEU A 47 -9.95 6.96 -5.34
CA LEU A 47 -9.43 6.45 -4.07
C LEU A 47 -8.55 7.54 -3.45
N ARG A 48 -8.94 8.03 -2.27
CA ARG A 48 -8.19 9.06 -1.54
C ARG A 48 -7.21 8.41 -0.57
N LYS A 49 -5.95 8.87 -0.60
CA LYS A 49 -4.86 8.35 0.25
C LYS A 49 -4.76 6.82 0.23
N PRO A 50 -4.73 6.17 -0.95
CA PRO A 50 -4.52 4.73 -1.03
C PRO A 50 -3.15 4.38 -0.45
N LEU A 51 -3.00 3.17 0.10
CA LEU A 51 -1.68 2.68 0.47
C LEU A 51 -0.87 2.44 -0.81
N VAL A 52 0.31 3.03 -0.92
CA VAL A 52 1.32 2.64 -1.92
C VAL A 52 2.22 1.59 -1.28
N SER A 53 2.20 0.40 -1.82
CA SER A 53 2.95 -0.76 -1.35
C SER A 53 3.05 -1.78 -2.48
N ARG A 54 4.00 -2.71 -2.39
CA ARG A 54 4.12 -3.80 -3.36
C ARG A 54 2.78 -4.54 -3.58
N ASP A 55 2.01 -4.78 -2.53
CA ASP A 55 0.73 -5.50 -2.62
C ASP A 55 -0.36 -4.71 -3.35
N SER A 56 -0.40 -3.38 -3.17
CA SER A 56 -1.38 -2.53 -3.87
C SER A 56 -0.94 -2.20 -5.29
N GLU A 57 0.36 -2.09 -5.55
CA GLU A 57 0.93 -1.96 -6.89
C GLU A 57 0.64 -3.21 -7.72
N LEU A 58 0.83 -4.40 -7.16
CA LEU A 58 0.51 -5.67 -7.82
C LEU A 58 -0.99 -5.79 -8.11
N MET A 59 -1.86 -5.32 -7.21
CA MET A 59 -3.31 -5.29 -7.44
C MET A 59 -3.66 -4.34 -8.60
N SER A 60 -3.16 -3.10 -8.58
CA SER A 60 -3.39 -2.13 -9.65
C SER A 60 -2.86 -2.63 -10.99
N ALA A 61 -1.64 -3.19 -11.02
CA ALA A 61 -1.06 -3.76 -12.24
C ALA A 61 -1.90 -4.93 -12.79
N GLY A 62 -2.42 -5.81 -11.92
CA GLY A 62 -3.32 -6.88 -12.32
C GLY A 62 -4.63 -6.37 -12.93
N LEU A 63 -5.23 -5.34 -12.34
CA LEU A 63 -6.44 -4.70 -12.89
C LEU A 63 -6.15 -4.03 -14.25
N VAL A 64 -5.02 -3.34 -14.39
CA VAL A 64 -4.58 -2.75 -15.67
C VAL A 64 -4.38 -3.81 -16.74
N ALA A 65 -3.76 -4.95 -16.39
CA ALA A 65 -3.59 -6.07 -17.31
C ALA A 65 -4.93 -6.69 -17.77
N MET A 66 -6.00 -6.53 -16.98
CA MET A 66 -7.37 -6.92 -17.34
C MET A 66 -8.14 -5.83 -18.11
N GLY A 67 -7.50 -4.70 -18.44
CA GLY A 67 -8.08 -3.60 -19.22
C GLY A 67 -8.74 -2.49 -18.40
N VAL A 68 -8.58 -2.47 -17.07
CA VAL A 68 -9.09 -1.38 -16.23
C VAL A 68 -8.19 -0.16 -16.37
N GLY A 69 -8.77 1.00 -16.71
CA GLY A 69 -8.06 2.27 -16.67
C GLY A 69 -7.82 2.73 -15.23
N ILE A 70 -6.55 2.92 -14.85
CA ILE A 70 -6.15 3.48 -13.55
C ILE A 70 -5.18 4.62 -13.83
N GLU A 71 -5.48 5.79 -13.29
CA GLU A 71 -4.62 6.98 -13.37
C GLU A 71 -4.10 7.30 -11.97
N ASP A 72 -2.79 7.48 -11.85
CA ASP A 72 -2.21 8.10 -10.68
C ASP A 72 -2.29 9.62 -10.85
N LYS A 73 -3.32 10.21 -10.22
CA LYS A 73 -3.37 11.65 -10.01
C LYS A 73 -2.57 11.90 -8.75
N GLY A 74 -1.25 11.99 -8.91
CA GLY A 74 -0.37 12.48 -7.86
C GLY A 74 -0.91 13.80 -7.29
N ASP A 75 -0.49 14.12 -6.07
CA ASP A 75 -0.67 15.46 -5.53
C ASP A 75 0.37 16.42 -6.15
#